data_AF-A0A552AWX6-F1
#
_entry.id   AF-A0A552AWX6-F1
#
_cell.length_a   1.000
_cell.length_b   1.000
_cell.length_c   1.000
_cell.angle_alpha   90.00
_cell.angle_beta   90.00
_cell.angle_gamma   90.00
#
_symmetry.space_group_name_H-M   'P 1'
#
loop_
_entity.id
_entity.type
_entity.pdbx_description
1 polymer ?
#
loop_
_entity_poly.entity_id
_entity_poly.type
_entity_poly.pdbx_seq_one_letter_code
_entity_poly.pdbx_strand_id
1 'polypeptide(L)'
;MDSANAQKILGYFIEEAKEHLETLEQGILDLGNLVNNTEQMNEMFRAAHSIKGGAAMLGYGSIQKTAHRLEDAFKILKENPIQVDKKLESLFLKGYDLLQILIDKLSGPLGLQAEEANAILKKGEPTFAELQAHLNYLLDPQKFTPAVATASSISIRVRDILKQMLQLFKQEETSASRQQLQKLTLSLSQLASEQQKWQYLVENAESALANPKHSYRTLAPVIIKELKQAGDLLEWGRGEEITVSQELQLLAAAKLPQILITLEPELVASTLLQMFNRQQVSQLVQLLKTRR
;
A
#
# COMPACT_ATOMS: atom_id res chain seq x y z
N MET A 1 -28.80 19.82 8.47
CA MET A 1 -28.01 20.91 9.07
C MET A 1 -28.22 22.14 8.21
N ASP A 2 -28.65 23.26 8.79
CA ASP A 2 -28.68 24.54 8.08
C ASP A 2 -27.27 24.86 7.55
N SER A 3 -27.17 25.33 6.30
CA SER A 3 -25.88 25.61 5.64
C SER A 3 -25.04 26.63 6.42
N ALA A 4 -25.69 27.61 7.05
CA ALA A 4 -25.04 28.60 7.91
C ALA A 4 -24.38 27.96 9.16
N ASN A 5 -25.03 26.96 9.76
CA ASN A 5 -24.45 26.24 10.91
C ASN A 5 -23.28 25.35 10.48
N ALA A 6 -23.37 24.69 9.32
CA ALA A 6 -22.27 23.89 8.79
C ALA A 6 -21.02 24.75 8.50
N GLN A 7 -21.21 25.94 7.92
CA GLN A 7 -20.13 26.87 7.63
C GLN A 7 -19.49 27.45 8.90
N LYS A 8 -20.28 27.69 9.94
CA LYS A 8 -19.79 28.13 11.25
C LYS A 8 -18.96 27.05 11.95
N ILE A 9 -19.44 25.80 11.97
CA ILE A 9 -18.70 24.66 12.53
C ILE A 9 -17.38 24.45 11.77
N LEU A 10 -17.39 24.56 10.45
CA LEU A 10 -16.19 24.47 9.64
C LEU A 10 -15.19 25.58 9.97
N GLY A 11 -15.66 26.81 10.16
CA GLY A 11 -14.82 27.94 10.58
C GLY A 11 -14.12 27.68 11.90
N TYR A 12 -14.85 27.20 12.93
CA TYR A 12 -14.26 26.84 14.21
C TYR A 12 -13.24 25.71 14.10
N PHE A 13 -13.51 24.69 13.30
CA PHE A 13 -12.55 23.62 13.06
C PHE A 13 -11.25 24.13 12.40
N ILE A 14 -11.35 25.04 11.42
CA ILE A 14 -10.16 25.60 10.77
C ILE A 14 -9.34 26.42 11.76
N GLU A 15 -9.99 27.23 12.59
CA GLU A 15 -9.33 28.04 13.63
C GLU A 15 -8.60 27.14 14.64
N GLU A 16 -9.28 26.14 15.18
CA GLU A 16 -8.69 25.17 16.11
C GLU A 16 -7.55 24.37 15.45
N ALA A 17 -7.73 23.95 14.20
CA ALA A 17 -6.68 23.23 13.47
C ALA A 17 -5.42 24.08 13.26
N LYS A 18 -5.56 25.40 13.10
CA LYS A 18 -4.42 26.32 12.98
C LYS A 18 -3.67 26.46 14.31
N GLU A 19 -4.38 26.57 15.43
CA GLU A 19 -3.76 26.55 16.76
C GLU A 19 -2.97 25.26 16.99
N HIS A 20 -3.57 24.10 16.68
CA HIS A 20 -2.87 22.82 16.78
C HIS A 20 -1.68 22.73 15.81
N LEU A 21 -1.76 23.32 14.62
CA LEU A 21 -0.64 23.39 13.68
C LEU A 21 0.52 24.22 14.23
N GLU A 22 0.26 25.34 14.90
CA GLU A 22 1.31 26.14 15.57
C GLU A 22 2.01 25.33 16.67
N THR A 23 1.25 24.62 17.51
CA THR A 23 1.81 23.69 18.51
C THR A 23 2.70 22.64 17.84
N LEU A 24 2.23 22.04 16.74
CA LEU A 24 2.98 21.03 16.01
C LEU A 24 4.27 21.61 15.39
N GLU A 25 4.23 22.79 14.80
CA GLU A 25 5.40 23.41 14.19
C GLU A 25 6.49 23.68 15.25
N GLN A 26 6.14 24.35 16.34
CA GLN A 26 7.08 24.68 17.41
C GLN A 26 7.68 23.44 18.04
N GLY A 27 6.85 22.43 18.33
CA GLY A 27 7.34 21.20 18.92
C GLY A 27 8.17 20.34 17.98
N ILE A 28 7.94 20.39 16.66
CA ILE A 28 8.80 19.70 15.68
C ILE A 28 10.16 20.43 15.56
N LEU A 29 10.20 21.76 15.58
CA LEU A 29 11.46 22.51 15.49
C LEU A 29 12.38 22.27 16.71
N ASP A 30 11.82 21.98 17.88
CA ASP A 30 12.56 21.63 19.11
C ASP A 30 12.52 20.13 19.45
N LEU A 31 12.19 19.27 18.48
CA LEU A 31 11.88 17.86 18.72
C LEU A 31 12.97 17.10 19.49
N GLY A 32 14.24 17.45 19.26
CA GLY A 32 15.38 16.81 19.93
C GLY A 32 15.45 17.04 21.44
N ASN A 33 15.00 18.19 21.91
CA ASN A 33 14.90 18.47 23.34
C ASN A 33 13.56 17.98 23.88
N LEU A 34 12.49 18.24 23.12
CA LEU A 34 11.11 17.95 23.47
C LEU A 34 10.84 16.47 23.71
N VAL A 35 11.51 15.55 22.99
CA VAL A 35 11.32 14.09 23.15
C VAL A 35 11.59 13.59 24.57
N ASN A 36 12.41 14.31 25.34
CA ASN A 36 12.72 13.97 26.74
C ASN A 36 11.70 14.58 27.73
N ASN A 37 10.76 15.39 27.24
CA ASN A 37 9.71 16.02 28.02
C ASN A 37 8.36 15.37 27.71
N THR A 38 7.94 14.44 28.58
CA THR A 38 6.69 13.70 28.46
C THR A 38 5.45 14.59 28.31
N GLU A 39 5.42 15.75 28.99
CA GLU A 39 4.27 16.65 28.94
C GLU A 39 4.15 17.31 27.56
N GLN A 40 5.24 17.87 27.05
CA GLN A 40 5.28 18.45 25.72
C GLN A 40 5.03 17.37 24.64
N MET A 41 5.52 16.14 24.81
CA MET A 41 5.19 15.07 23.87
C MET A 41 3.72 14.67 23.88
N ASN A 42 3.07 14.71 25.05
CA ASN A 42 1.62 14.52 25.14
C ASN A 42 0.85 15.64 24.44
N GLU A 43 1.34 16.87 24.52
CA GLU A 43 0.75 18.02 23.83
C GLU A 43 0.79 17.83 22.31
N MET A 44 1.94 17.45 21.76
CA MET A 44 2.11 17.14 20.33
C MET A 44 1.18 16.03 19.86
N PHE A 45 1.08 14.95 20.63
CA PHE A 45 0.17 13.85 20.35
C PHE A 45 -1.30 14.31 20.36
N ARG A 46 -1.69 15.14 21.35
CA ARG A 46 -3.07 15.67 21.46
C ARG A 46 -3.40 16.64 20.33
N ALA A 47 -2.47 17.47 19.90
CA ALA A 47 -2.67 18.39 18.78
C ALA A 47 -2.98 17.62 17.49
N ALA A 48 -2.15 16.64 17.13
CA ALA A 48 -2.39 15.77 15.97
C ALA A 48 -3.72 14.99 16.10
N HIS A 49 -4.01 14.44 17.29
CA HIS A 49 -5.25 13.71 17.58
C HIS A 49 -6.50 14.57 17.41
N SER A 50 -6.44 15.83 17.84
CA SER A 50 -7.56 16.77 17.77
C SER A 50 -7.87 17.14 16.32
N ILE A 51 -6.83 17.45 15.52
CA ILE A 51 -7.01 17.67 14.07
C ILE A 51 -7.60 16.44 13.38
N LYS A 52 -7.10 15.22 13.69
CA LYS A 52 -7.65 13.97 13.16
C LYS A 52 -9.13 13.82 13.50
N GLY A 53 -9.50 14.03 14.76
CA GLY A 53 -10.87 13.92 15.25
C GLY A 53 -11.83 14.90 14.57
N GLY A 54 -11.45 16.18 14.52
CA GLY A 54 -12.24 17.21 13.85
C GLY A 54 -12.41 16.95 12.35
N ALA A 55 -11.33 16.56 11.66
CA ALA A 55 -11.38 16.21 10.24
C ALA A 55 -12.26 15.00 9.96
N ALA A 56 -12.23 13.97 10.82
CA ALA A 56 -13.10 12.80 10.70
C ALA A 56 -14.57 13.16 10.89
N MET A 57 -14.88 14.00 11.89
CA MET A 57 -16.25 14.45 12.17
C MET A 57 -16.85 15.24 11.00
N LEU A 58 -16.03 16.01 10.29
CA LEU A 58 -16.45 16.85 9.16
C LEU A 58 -16.28 16.18 7.78
N GLY A 59 -15.77 14.96 7.72
CA GLY A 59 -15.62 14.18 6.49
C GLY A 59 -14.41 14.55 5.62
N TYR A 60 -13.43 15.27 6.16
CA TYR A 60 -12.19 15.61 5.46
C TYR A 60 -11.15 14.48 5.57
N GLY A 61 -11.39 13.40 4.81
CA GLY A 61 -10.59 12.19 4.89
C GLY A 61 -9.10 12.36 4.59
N SER A 62 -8.71 13.36 3.78
CA SER A 62 -7.29 13.64 3.51
C SER A 62 -6.56 14.24 4.72
N ILE A 63 -7.16 15.26 5.36
CA ILE A 63 -6.64 15.85 6.60
C ILE A 63 -6.60 14.79 7.70
N GLN A 64 -7.69 14.01 7.85
CA GLN A 64 -7.75 12.92 8.83
C GLN A 64 -6.58 11.94 8.65
N LYS A 65 -6.34 11.46 7.42
CA LYS A 65 -5.26 10.50 7.14
C LYS A 65 -3.88 11.09 7.46
N THR A 66 -3.62 12.32 7.05
CA THR A 66 -2.34 12.99 7.30
C THR A 66 -2.10 13.21 8.79
N ALA A 67 -3.09 13.73 9.51
CA ALA A 67 -3.03 13.94 10.96
C ALA A 67 -2.84 12.62 11.72
N HIS A 68 -3.52 11.54 11.30
CA HIS A 68 -3.34 10.21 11.89
C HIS A 68 -1.91 9.67 11.73
N ARG A 69 -1.27 9.87 10.57
CA ARG A 69 0.12 9.43 10.36
C ARG A 69 1.10 10.19 11.27
N LEU A 70 0.88 11.48 11.48
CA LEU A 70 1.67 12.27 12.42
C LEU A 70 1.41 11.84 13.87
N GLU A 71 0.15 11.61 14.25
CA GLU A 71 -0.23 11.11 15.57
C GLU A 71 0.45 9.77 15.89
N ASP A 72 0.44 8.82 14.96
CA ASP A 72 1.12 7.52 15.12
C ASP A 72 2.63 7.70 15.31
N ALA A 73 3.25 8.60 14.55
CA ALA A 73 4.67 8.91 14.67
C ALA A 73 5.01 9.54 16.03
N PHE A 74 4.22 10.51 16.50
CA PHE A 74 4.39 11.10 17.83
C PHE A 74 4.14 10.09 18.95
N LYS A 75 3.19 9.18 18.76
CA LYS A 75 2.94 8.10 19.71
C LYS A 75 4.17 7.21 19.89
N ILE A 76 4.86 6.89 18.80
CA ILE A 76 6.13 6.13 18.85
C ILE A 76 7.17 6.87 19.68
N LEU A 77 7.37 8.17 19.45
CA LEU A 77 8.32 9.00 20.22
C LEU A 77 7.95 9.10 21.71
N LYS A 78 6.66 9.19 21.99
CA LYS A 78 6.12 9.23 23.36
C LYS A 78 6.33 7.92 24.10
N GLU A 79 6.18 6.78 23.41
CA GLU A 79 6.26 5.45 24.03
C GLU A 79 7.70 4.91 24.10
N ASN A 80 8.62 5.47 23.30
CA ASN A 80 9.98 4.99 23.17
C ASN A 80 10.97 6.18 23.19
N PRO A 81 11.83 6.28 24.22
CA PRO A 81 12.88 7.30 24.25
C PRO A 81 13.92 6.97 23.18
N ILE A 82 13.82 7.62 22.01
CA ILE A 82 14.79 7.51 20.92
C ILE A 82 15.57 8.81 20.79
N GLN A 83 16.84 8.70 20.37
CA GLN A 83 17.62 9.88 20.06
C GLN A 83 17.17 10.45 18.70
N VAL A 84 16.58 11.65 18.73
CA VAL A 84 16.13 12.35 17.52
C VAL A 84 17.35 12.86 16.75
N ASP A 85 17.44 12.50 15.48
CA ASP A 85 18.43 13.05 14.56
C ASP A 85 17.80 14.09 13.61
N LYS A 86 18.65 14.79 12.86
CA LYS A 86 18.19 15.83 11.92
C LYS A 86 17.35 15.29 10.77
N LYS A 87 17.52 14.01 10.43
CA LYS A 87 16.70 13.36 9.40
C LYS A 87 15.27 13.18 9.89
N LEU A 88 15.08 12.73 11.14
CA LEU A 88 13.77 12.55 11.75
C LEU A 88 13.02 13.87 11.84
N GLU A 89 13.67 14.93 12.34
CA GLU A 89 13.12 16.29 12.42
C GLU A 89 12.65 16.78 11.04
N SER A 90 13.47 16.63 10.00
CA SER A 90 13.12 17.00 8.62
C SER A 90 11.93 16.20 8.07
N LEU A 91 11.80 14.92 8.41
CA LEU A 91 10.68 14.09 7.96
C LEU A 91 9.36 14.47 8.65
N PHE A 92 9.40 14.82 9.94
CA PHE A 92 8.25 15.40 10.63
C PHE A 92 7.82 16.74 10.03
N LEU A 93 8.77 17.64 9.75
CA LEU A 93 8.47 18.93 9.11
C LEU A 93 7.77 18.74 7.76
N LYS A 94 8.26 17.82 6.90
CA LYS A 94 7.60 17.53 5.62
C LYS A 94 6.18 16.95 5.81
N GLY A 95 5.97 16.15 6.85
CA GLY A 95 4.65 15.63 7.19
C GLY A 95 3.71 16.73 7.68
N TYR A 96 4.22 17.66 8.49
CA TYR A 96 3.55 18.87 8.92
C TYR A 96 3.17 19.78 7.73
N ASP A 97 4.10 20.04 6.82
CA ASP A 97 3.86 20.87 5.62
C ASP A 97 2.67 20.36 4.81
N LEU A 98 2.55 19.03 4.66
CA LEU A 98 1.42 18.41 3.96
C LEU A 98 0.10 18.66 4.69
N LEU A 99 0.09 18.60 6.02
CA LEU A 99 -1.10 18.88 6.82
C LEU A 99 -1.48 20.35 6.73
N GLN A 100 -0.49 21.25 6.84
CA GLN A 100 -0.66 22.69 6.70
C GLN A 100 -1.27 23.04 5.33
N ILE A 101 -0.71 22.50 4.23
CA ILE A 101 -1.23 22.72 2.88
C ILE A 101 -2.70 22.30 2.78
N LEU A 102 -3.09 21.15 3.36
CA LEU A 102 -4.48 20.68 3.31
C LEU A 102 -5.43 21.60 4.09
N ILE A 103 -5.02 22.09 5.26
CA ILE A 103 -5.80 23.03 6.09
C ILE A 103 -5.90 24.41 5.41
N ASP A 104 -4.81 24.91 4.81
CA ASP A 104 -4.81 26.17 4.09
C ASP A 104 -5.74 26.13 2.88
N LYS A 105 -5.70 25.04 2.11
CA LYS A 105 -6.61 24.79 1.00
C LYS A 105 -8.06 24.73 1.46
N LEU A 106 -8.31 24.08 2.60
CA LEU A 106 -9.64 24.04 3.19
C LEU A 106 -10.14 25.44 3.61
N SER A 107 -9.25 26.29 4.13
CA SER A 107 -9.57 27.67 4.51
C SER A 107 -9.76 28.62 3.33
N GLY A 108 -9.31 28.22 2.14
CA GLY A 108 -9.40 29.00 0.92
C GLY A 108 -10.85 29.15 0.41
N PRO A 109 -11.10 30.14 -0.48
CA PRO A 109 -12.45 30.46 -0.96
C PRO A 109 -13.12 29.32 -1.74
N LEU A 110 -12.32 28.42 -2.31
CA LEU A 110 -12.80 27.25 -3.06
C LEU A 110 -12.97 26.00 -2.17
N GLY A 111 -12.52 26.05 -0.92
CA GLY A 111 -12.41 24.89 -0.04
C GLY A 111 -11.46 23.80 -0.58
N LEU A 112 -11.44 22.67 0.13
CA LEU A 112 -10.59 21.54 -0.23
C LEU A 112 -11.28 20.63 -1.25
N GLN A 113 -10.81 20.67 -2.50
CA GLN A 113 -11.33 19.84 -3.59
C GLN A 113 -10.77 18.40 -3.52
N ALA A 114 -11.57 17.41 -3.87
CA ALA A 114 -11.25 16.00 -3.67
C ALA A 114 -10.04 15.54 -4.53
N GLU A 115 -9.99 15.93 -5.79
CA GLU A 115 -8.88 15.60 -6.70
C GLU A 115 -7.55 16.19 -6.22
N GLU A 116 -7.58 17.45 -5.78
CA GLU A 116 -6.40 18.14 -5.26
C GLU A 116 -5.92 17.50 -3.95
N ALA A 117 -6.84 17.22 -3.03
CA ALA A 117 -6.54 16.51 -1.79
C ALA A 117 -5.90 15.14 -2.03
N ASN A 118 -6.42 14.37 -3.00
CA ASN A 118 -5.86 13.07 -3.37
C ASN A 118 -4.47 13.20 -4.00
N ALA A 119 -4.23 14.23 -4.82
CA ALA A 119 -2.92 14.50 -5.40
C ALA A 119 -1.88 14.87 -4.33
N ILE A 120 -2.26 15.71 -3.36
CA ILE A 120 -1.40 16.08 -2.22
C ILE A 120 -1.04 14.84 -1.40
N LEU A 121 -2.04 14.02 -1.05
CA LEU A 121 -1.79 12.77 -0.31
C LEU A 121 -0.82 11.85 -1.05
N LYS A 122 -1.07 11.59 -2.34
CA LYS A 122 -0.22 10.72 -3.15
C LYS A 122 1.23 11.23 -3.23
N LYS A 123 1.41 12.55 -3.32
CA LYS A 123 2.76 13.16 -3.29
C LYS A 123 3.45 12.99 -1.93
N GLY A 124 2.68 12.95 -0.84
CA GLY A 124 3.18 12.79 0.52
C GLY A 124 3.42 11.35 0.98
N GLU A 125 2.88 10.34 0.29
CA GLU A 125 3.05 8.92 0.64
C GLU A 125 4.53 8.51 0.82
N PRO A 126 5.48 8.90 -0.07
CA PRO A 126 6.89 8.56 0.12
C PRO A 126 7.48 9.15 1.40
N THR A 127 7.06 10.36 1.79
CA THR A 127 7.53 11.03 3.01
C THR A 127 7.11 10.26 4.26
N PHE A 128 5.84 9.85 4.36
CA PHE A 128 5.38 9.07 5.50
C PHE A 128 5.97 7.66 5.54
N ALA A 129 6.21 7.05 4.37
CA ALA A 129 6.94 5.79 4.29
C ALA A 129 8.37 5.93 4.81
N GLU A 130 9.07 6.99 4.43
CA GLU A 130 10.43 7.28 4.91
C GLU A 130 10.45 7.61 6.41
N LEU A 131 9.50 8.40 6.90
CA LEU A 131 9.34 8.71 8.33
C LEU A 131 9.19 7.44 9.17
N GLN A 132 8.27 6.55 8.77
CA GLN A 132 8.04 5.30 9.49
C GLN A 132 9.28 4.40 9.45
N ALA A 133 9.93 4.28 8.29
CA ALA A 133 11.14 3.47 8.15
C ALA A 133 12.28 4.00 9.03
N HIS A 134 12.44 5.32 9.11
CA HIS A 134 13.47 5.96 9.93
C HIS A 134 13.18 5.86 11.43
N LEU A 135 11.92 6.00 11.84
CA LEU A 135 11.51 5.72 13.23
C LEU A 135 11.83 4.28 13.63
N ASN A 136 11.50 3.31 12.78
CA ASN A 136 11.82 1.90 13.03
C ASN A 136 13.34 1.67 13.13
N TYR A 137 14.13 2.35 12.29
CA TYR A 137 15.59 2.34 12.37
C TYR A 137 16.10 2.83 13.73
N LEU A 138 15.58 3.95 14.22
CA LEU A 138 16.01 4.53 15.50
C LEU A 138 15.57 3.72 16.73
N LEU A 139 14.43 3.00 16.64
CA LEU A 139 13.95 2.13 17.71
C LEU A 139 14.84 0.91 17.94
N ASP A 140 15.35 0.30 16.87
CA ASP A 140 16.23 -0.87 16.97
C ASP A 140 17.26 -0.87 15.82
N PRO A 141 18.35 -0.09 15.97
CA PRO A 141 19.39 0.03 14.93
C PRO A 141 20.11 -1.29 14.62
N GLN A 142 20.05 -2.28 15.53
CA GLN A 142 20.64 -3.59 15.31
C GLN A 142 19.73 -4.54 14.53
N LYS A 143 18.40 -4.39 14.62
CA LYS A 143 17.45 -5.10 13.75
C LYS A 143 17.19 -4.39 12.43
N PHE A 144 17.21 -3.07 12.39
CA PHE A 144 16.91 -2.28 11.20
C PHE A 144 18.18 -1.72 10.58
N THR A 145 18.80 -2.45 9.66
CA THR A 145 19.81 -1.90 8.74
C THR A 145 19.12 -1.41 7.45
N PRO A 146 19.77 -0.63 6.56
CA PRO A 146 19.18 -0.24 5.28
C PRO A 146 18.67 -1.42 4.46
N ALA A 147 19.34 -2.58 4.55
CA ALA A 147 18.92 -3.84 3.94
C ALA A 147 17.64 -4.43 4.59
N VAL A 148 17.48 -4.28 5.91
CA VAL A 148 16.26 -4.69 6.62
C VAL A 148 15.12 -3.68 6.44
N ALA A 149 15.42 -2.39 6.22
CA ALA A 149 14.41 -1.38 5.86
C ALA A 149 13.82 -1.65 4.46
N THR A 150 14.66 -1.99 3.46
CA THR A 150 14.18 -2.47 2.16
C THR A 150 13.42 -3.78 2.31
N ALA A 151 13.94 -4.76 3.08
CA ALA A 151 13.25 -6.03 3.31
C ALA A 151 11.89 -5.88 4.03
N SER A 152 11.79 -4.99 5.02
CA SER A 152 10.56 -4.68 5.74
C SER A 152 9.56 -3.93 4.83
N SER A 153 10.05 -3.01 3.99
CA SER A 153 9.21 -2.38 2.95
C SER A 153 8.68 -3.40 1.94
N ILE A 154 9.50 -4.40 1.57
CA ILE A 154 9.11 -5.51 0.71
C ILE A 154 8.06 -6.37 1.42
N SER A 155 8.27 -6.78 2.67
CA SER A 155 7.31 -7.57 3.46
C SER A 155 5.96 -6.87 3.64
N ILE A 156 5.95 -5.55 3.91
CA ILE A 156 4.72 -4.75 3.96
C ILE A 156 4.00 -4.79 2.61
N ARG A 157 4.70 -4.55 1.50
CA ARG A 157 4.12 -4.62 0.15
C ARG A 157 3.61 -6.02 -0.20
N VAL A 158 4.35 -7.08 0.17
CA VAL A 158 3.91 -8.47 0.02
C VAL A 158 2.61 -8.69 0.78
N ARG A 159 2.53 -8.31 2.06
CA ARG A 159 1.30 -8.44 2.87
C ARG A 159 0.11 -7.69 2.26
N ASP A 160 0.31 -6.49 1.72
CA ASP A 160 -0.76 -5.72 1.10
C ASP A 160 -1.22 -6.32 -0.23
N ILE A 161 -0.30 -6.87 -1.03
CA ILE A 161 -0.66 -7.62 -2.24
C ILE A 161 -1.43 -8.90 -1.85
N LEU A 162 -0.98 -9.63 -0.83
CA LEU A 162 -1.67 -10.85 -0.36
C LEU A 162 -3.09 -10.57 0.15
N LYS A 163 -3.32 -9.43 0.81
CA LYS A 163 -4.68 -9.00 1.19
C LYS A 163 -5.57 -8.79 -0.06
N GLN A 164 -5.04 -8.16 -1.11
CA GLN A 164 -5.77 -7.98 -2.37
C GLN A 164 -6.04 -9.32 -3.06
N MET A 165 -5.05 -10.22 -3.12
CA MET A 165 -5.23 -11.57 -3.66
C MET A 165 -6.30 -12.34 -2.89
N LEU A 166 -6.30 -12.28 -1.56
CA LEU A 166 -7.33 -12.90 -0.71
C LEU A 166 -8.73 -12.34 -0.98
N GLN A 167 -8.87 -11.04 -1.27
CA GLN A 167 -10.15 -10.47 -1.66
C GLN A 167 -10.62 -11.01 -3.02
N LEU A 168 -9.72 -11.13 -4.00
CA LEU A 168 -10.04 -11.70 -5.31
C LEU A 168 -10.37 -13.19 -5.25
N PHE A 169 -9.67 -13.97 -4.42
CA PHE A 169 -9.96 -15.39 -4.21
C PHE A 169 -11.33 -15.65 -3.57
N LYS A 170 -11.93 -14.65 -2.91
CA LYS A 170 -13.28 -14.73 -2.34
C LYS A 170 -14.39 -14.38 -3.34
N GLN A 171 -14.04 -13.82 -4.51
CA GLN A 171 -15.00 -13.46 -5.56
C GLN A 171 -15.27 -14.65 -6.48
N GLU A 172 -16.23 -14.50 -7.40
CA GLU A 172 -16.50 -15.50 -8.42
C GLU A 172 -15.29 -15.71 -9.35
N GLU A 173 -15.08 -16.98 -9.72
CA GLU A 173 -14.01 -17.40 -10.61
C GLU A 173 -14.33 -16.96 -12.04
N THR A 174 -13.76 -15.82 -12.45
CA THR A 174 -13.95 -15.25 -13.78
C THR A 174 -12.59 -15.04 -14.45
N SER A 175 -12.60 -14.95 -15.79
CA SER A 175 -11.40 -14.60 -16.54
C SER A 175 -10.83 -13.24 -16.12
N ALA A 176 -11.70 -12.30 -15.73
CA ALA A 176 -11.31 -10.97 -15.27
C ALA A 176 -10.64 -11.01 -13.88
N SER A 177 -11.22 -11.72 -12.90
CA SER A 177 -10.61 -11.86 -11.57
C SER A 177 -9.27 -12.60 -11.64
N ARG A 178 -9.14 -13.57 -12.56
CA ARG A 178 -7.89 -14.29 -12.79
C ARG A 178 -6.81 -13.42 -13.41
N GLN A 179 -7.18 -12.57 -14.39
CA GLN A 179 -6.26 -11.57 -14.94
C GLN A 179 -5.80 -10.56 -13.87
N GLN A 180 -6.67 -10.17 -12.94
CA GLN A 180 -6.28 -9.31 -11.82
C GLN A 180 -5.30 -10.00 -10.87
N LEU A 181 -5.52 -11.28 -10.54
CA LEU A 181 -4.58 -12.08 -9.76
C LEU A 181 -3.20 -12.17 -10.44
N GLN A 182 -3.16 -12.42 -11.76
CA GLN A 182 -1.89 -12.44 -12.52
C GLN A 182 -1.15 -11.09 -12.46
N LYS A 183 -1.87 -9.96 -12.55
CA LYS A 183 -1.27 -8.62 -12.39
C LYS A 183 -0.67 -8.41 -10.99
N LEU A 184 -1.31 -8.93 -9.96
CA LEU A 184 -0.78 -8.88 -8.59
C LEU A 184 0.48 -9.76 -8.47
N THR A 185 0.51 -10.94 -9.09
CA THR A 185 1.69 -11.81 -9.11
C THR A 185 2.87 -11.17 -9.87
N LEU A 186 2.61 -10.47 -10.98
CA LEU A 186 3.62 -9.65 -11.66
C LEU A 186 4.13 -8.50 -10.78
N SER A 187 3.29 -7.95 -9.91
CA SER A 187 3.73 -6.94 -8.94
C SER A 187 4.62 -7.56 -7.85
N LEU A 188 4.40 -8.82 -7.49
CA LEU A 188 5.24 -9.57 -6.55
C LEU A 188 6.60 -9.93 -7.15
N SER A 189 6.69 -10.26 -8.45
CA SER A 189 7.98 -10.58 -9.09
C SER A 189 8.90 -9.35 -9.18
N GLN A 190 8.33 -8.15 -9.22
CA GLN A 190 9.10 -6.90 -9.14
C GLN A 190 9.64 -6.63 -7.73
N LEU A 191 9.14 -7.30 -6.70
CA LEU A 191 9.70 -7.23 -5.34
C LEU A 191 10.89 -8.19 -5.23
N ALA A 192 11.90 -7.82 -4.46
CA ALA A 192 13.08 -8.65 -4.21
C ALA A 192 13.66 -9.28 -5.49
N SER A 193 13.83 -8.48 -6.55
CA SER A 193 14.34 -8.92 -7.86
C SER A 193 15.72 -9.58 -7.79
N GLU A 194 16.50 -9.25 -6.75
CA GLU A 194 17.83 -9.82 -6.51
C GLU A 194 17.79 -11.21 -5.85
N GLN A 195 16.64 -11.63 -5.29
CA GLN A 195 16.51 -12.91 -4.58
C GLN A 195 15.94 -13.99 -5.50
N GLN A 196 16.81 -14.88 -5.99
CA GLN A 196 16.48 -15.93 -6.94
C GLN A 196 15.39 -16.89 -6.44
N LYS A 197 15.43 -17.28 -5.15
CA LYS A 197 14.43 -18.23 -4.59
C LYS A 197 13.04 -17.62 -4.49
N TRP A 198 12.96 -16.31 -4.25
CA TRP A 198 11.71 -15.56 -4.31
C TRP A 198 11.15 -15.53 -5.73
N GLN A 199 11.98 -15.22 -6.72
CA GLN A 199 11.56 -15.20 -8.13
C GLN A 199 11.00 -16.57 -8.57
N TYR A 200 11.71 -17.65 -8.21
CA TYR A 200 11.25 -19.01 -8.51
C TYR A 200 9.90 -19.34 -7.87
N LEU A 201 9.67 -18.93 -6.61
CA LEU A 201 8.37 -19.10 -5.96
C LEU A 201 7.25 -18.34 -6.68
N VAL A 202 7.49 -17.07 -7.02
CA VAL A 202 6.50 -16.22 -7.68
C VAL A 202 6.16 -16.75 -9.07
N GLU A 203 7.14 -17.23 -9.84
CA GLU A 203 6.94 -17.83 -11.16
C GLU A 203 6.08 -19.10 -11.11
N ASN A 204 6.30 -19.95 -10.10
CA ASN A 204 5.46 -21.13 -9.87
C ASN A 204 4.01 -20.72 -9.50
N ALA A 205 3.85 -19.71 -8.64
CA ALA A 205 2.53 -19.17 -8.31
C ALA A 205 1.82 -18.57 -9.54
N GLU A 206 2.55 -17.85 -10.40
CA GLU A 206 2.02 -17.28 -11.64
C GLU A 206 1.56 -18.38 -12.60
N SER A 207 2.38 -19.42 -12.80
CA SER A 207 2.07 -20.56 -13.66
C SER A 207 0.83 -21.31 -13.17
N ALA A 208 0.72 -21.55 -11.86
CA ALA A 208 -0.45 -22.17 -11.25
C ALA A 208 -1.72 -21.30 -11.44
N LEU A 209 -1.61 -19.97 -11.29
CA LEU A 209 -2.72 -19.02 -11.52
C LEU A 209 -3.11 -18.88 -12.99
N ALA A 210 -2.19 -19.09 -13.92
CA ALA A 210 -2.45 -19.04 -15.35
C ALA A 210 -3.35 -20.19 -15.82
N ASN A 211 -3.35 -21.32 -15.10
CA ASN A 211 -4.14 -22.48 -15.49
C ASN A 211 -5.62 -22.36 -15.06
N PRO A 212 -6.57 -22.21 -16.01
CA PRO A 212 -7.99 -22.01 -15.70
C PRO A 212 -8.65 -23.25 -15.08
N LYS A 213 -8.01 -24.43 -15.14
CA LYS A 213 -8.55 -25.67 -14.55
C LYS A 213 -8.42 -25.71 -13.03
N HIS A 214 -7.53 -24.90 -12.44
CA HIS A 214 -7.35 -24.87 -10.99
C HIS A 214 -8.34 -23.89 -10.35
N SER A 215 -9.20 -24.40 -9.47
CA SER A 215 -10.15 -23.57 -8.71
C SER A 215 -9.43 -22.66 -7.72
N TYR A 216 -10.05 -21.53 -7.38
CA TYR A 216 -9.52 -20.62 -6.36
C TYR A 216 -9.46 -21.27 -4.98
N ARG A 217 -10.38 -22.20 -4.69
CA ARG A 217 -10.36 -23.00 -3.46
C ARG A 217 -9.11 -23.87 -3.34
N THR A 218 -8.57 -24.36 -4.46
CA THR A 218 -7.33 -25.14 -4.50
C THR A 218 -6.10 -24.24 -4.45
N LEU A 219 -6.12 -23.12 -5.20
CA LEU A 219 -4.96 -22.24 -5.33
C LEU A 219 -4.70 -21.38 -4.09
N ALA A 220 -5.74 -20.81 -3.50
CA ALA A 220 -5.60 -19.80 -2.46
C ALA A 220 -4.84 -20.30 -1.20
N PRO A 221 -5.14 -21.49 -0.63
CA PRO A 221 -4.44 -21.94 0.58
C PRO A 221 -2.94 -22.16 0.35
N VAL A 222 -2.55 -22.65 -0.83
CA VAL A 222 -1.16 -22.95 -1.17
C VAL A 222 -0.40 -21.65 -1.45
N ILE A 223 -0.89 -20.86 -2.40
CA ILE A 223 -0.23 -19.64 -2.86
C ILE A 223 -0.11 -18.60 -1.74
N ILE A 224 -1.19 -18.35 -0.99
CA ILE A 224 -1.16 -17.33 0.08
C ILE A 224 -0.23 -17.76 1.22
N LYS A 225 -0.25 -19.03 1.61
CA LYS A 225 0.61 -19.56 2.68
C LYS A 225 2.08 -19.42 2.31
N GLU A 226 2.47 -19.88 1.13
CA GLU A 226 3.88 -19.89 0.72
C GLU A 226 4.41 -18.46 0.48
N LEU A 227 3.65 -17.60 -0.19
CA LEU A 227 4.07 -16.20 -0.39
C LEU A 227 4.16 -15.43 0.93
N LYS A 228 3.26 -15.71 1.90
CA LYS A 228 3.35 -15.11 3.23
C LYS A 228 4.63 -15.57 3.94
N GLN A 229 4.87 -16.88 3.99
CA GLN A 229 6.06 -17.45 4.63
C GLN A 229 7.35 -16.92 4.00
N ALA A 230 7.39 -16.81 2.67
CA ALA A 230 8.52 -16.24 1.96
C ALA A 230 8.70 -14.74 2.25
N GLY A 231 7.61 -13.97 2.32
CA GLY A 231 7.64 -12.56 2.74
C GLY A 231 8.20 -12.37 4.15
N ASP A 232 7.79 -13.22 5.11
CA ASP A 232 8.30 -13.21 6.48
C ASP A 232 9.81 -13.58 6.52
N LEU A 233 10.25 -14.55 5.70
CA LEU A 233 11.67 -14.90 5.56
C LEU A 233 12.51 -13.77 4.95
N LEU A 234 11.98 -13.06 3.95
CA LEU A 234 12.63 -11.88 3.39
C LEU A 234 12.81 -10.79 4.44
N GLU A 235 11.79 -10.54 5.27
CA GLU A 235 11.84 -9.56 6.36
C GLU A 235 13.01 -9.81 7.33
N TRP A 236 13.35 -11.08 7.56
CA TRP A 236 14.47 -11.49 8.42
C TRP A 236 15.81 -11.64 7.68
N GLY A 237 15.89 -11.25 6.41
CA GLY A 237 17.10 -11.42 5.58
C GLY A 237 17.42 -12.89 5.26
N ARG A 238 16.46 -13.81 5.47
CA ARG A 238 16.60 -15.26 5.27
C ARG A 238 16.02 -15.71 3.93
N GLY A 239 16.17 -14.88 2.89
CA GLY A 239 15.63 -15.16 1.55
C GLY A 239 16.17 -16.46 0.93
N GLU A 240 17.38 -16.88 1.32
CA GLU A 240 17.96 -18.15 0.91
C GLU A 240 17.24 -19.38 1.47
N GLU A 241 16.33 -19.23 2.43
CA GLU A 241 15.56 -20.34 3.01
C GLU A 241 14.19 -20.52 2.35
N ILE A 242 13.84 -19.64 1.40
CA ILE A 242 12.61 -19.74 0.63
C ILE A 242 12.63 -21.05 -0.15
N THR A 243 11.56 -21.82 -0.02
CA THR A 243 11.36 -23.07 -0.74
C THR A 243 9.97 -23.07 -1.38
N VAL A 244 9.85 -23.79 -2.49
CA VAL A 244 8.58 -23.98 -3.20
C VAL A 244 8.10 -25.39 -2.90
N SER A 245 6.88 -25.53 -2.39
CA SER A 245 6.36 -26.85 -2.06
C SER A 245 6.15 -27.70 -3.31
N GLN A 246 6.18 -29.02 -3.14
CA GLN A 246 5.86 -29.96 -4.22
C GLN A 246 4.41 -29.80 -4.71
N GLU A 247 3.49 -29.41 -3.83
CA GLU A 247 2.10 -29.11 -4.19
C GLU A 247 2.01 -27.95 -5.18
N LEU A 248 2.71 -26.85 -4.90
CA LEU A 248 2.73 -25.69 -5.79
C LEU A 248 3.44 -26.00 -7.12
N GLN A 249 4.53 -26.77 -7.10
CA GLN A 249 5.22 -27.21 -8.32
C GLN A 249 4.31 -28.07 -9.20
N LEU A 250 3.49 -28.95 -8.63
CA LEU A 250 2.54 -29.77 -9.39
C LEU A 250 1.42 -28.93 -10.01
N LEU A 251 0.92 -27.93 -9.27
CA LEU A 251 -0.06 -26.97 -9.79
C LEU A 251 0.53 -26.11 -10.93
N ALA A 252 1.80 -25.71 -10.81
CA ALA A 252 2.51 -24.95 -11.82
C ALA A 252 2.81 -25.77 -13.09
N ALA A 253 3.23 -27.03 -12.92
CA ALA A 253 3.60 -27.93 -14.01
C ALA A 253 2.39 -28.49 -14.78
N ALA A 254 1.17 -28.28 -14.28
CA ALA A 254 -0.04 -28.70 -14.97
C ALA A 254 -0.14 -28.01 -16.33
N LYS A 255 -0.05 -28.80 -17.42
CA LYS A 255 -0.08 -28.30 -18.80
C LYS A 255 -1.20 -27.28 -19.00
N LEU A 256 -0.82 -26.06 -19.37
CA LEU A 256 -1.76 -25.04 -19.82
C LEU A 256 -2.59 -25.64 -20.98
N PRO A 257 -3.90 -25.36 -21.03
CA PRO A 257 -4.71 -25.76 -22.18
C PRO A 257 -4.15 -25.06 -23.43
N GLN A 258 -3.52 -25.84 -24.31
CA GLN A 258 -3.07 -25.40 -25.61
C GLN A 258 -4.20 -25.63 -26.61
N ILE A 259 -4.45 -24.64 -27.45
CA ILE A 259 -5.38 -24.76 -28.57
C ILE A 259 -4.53 -24.88 -29.82
N LEU A 260 -4.72 -25.95 -30.59
CA LEU A 260 -4.10 -26.09 -31.90
C LEU A 260 -4.87 -25.18 -32.86
N ILE A 261 -4.18 -24.18 -33.41
CA ILE A 261 -4.76 -23.22 -34.35
C ILE A 261 -4.34 -23.64 -35.76
N THR A 262 -5.31 -23.82 -36.66
CA THR A 262 -5.06 -24.13 -38.07
C THR A 262 -4.75 -22.86 -38.86
N LEU A 263 -4.25 -22.98 -40.10
CA LEU A 263 -4.02 -21.82 -40.97
C LEU A 263 -5.29 -21.28 -41.61
N GLU A 264 -6.43 -21.97 -41.47
CA GLU A 264 -7.71 -21.58 -42.06
C GLU A 264 -8.49 -20.62 -41.13
N PRO A 265 -8.71 -19.35 -41.53
CA PRO A 265 -9.29 -18.34 -40.64
C PRO A 265 -10.67 -18.69 -40.06
N GLU A 266 -11.51 -19.42 -40.79
CA GLU A 266 -12.84 -19.83 -40.31
C GLU A 266 -12.74 -20.90 -39.22
N LEU A 267 -11.83 -21.88 -39.37
CA LEU A 267 -11.55 -22.89 -38.35
C LEU A 267 -10.88 -22.27 -37.12
N VAL A 268 -10.02 -21.28 -37.31
CA VAL A 268 -9.48 -20.49 -36.19
C VAL A 268 -10.61 -19.78 -35.43
N ALA A 269 -11.50 -19.08 -36.15
CA ALA A 269 -12.59 -18.35 -35.53
C ALA A 269 -13.56 -19.28 -34.78
N SER A 270 -13.92 -20.43 -35.35
CA SER A 270 -14.82 -21.39 -34.70
C SER A 270 -14.17 -22.02 -33.47
N THR A 271 -12.90 -22.41 -33.54
CA THR A 271 -12.15 -22.96 -32.40
C THR A 271 -12.03 -21.94 -31.27
N LEU A 272 -11.76 -20.67 -31.60
CA LEU A 272 -11.69 -19.59 -30.60
C LEU A 272 -13.06 -19.31 -29.97
N LEU A 273 -14.15 -19.31 -30.74
CA LEU A 273 -15.51 -19.08 -30.23
C LEU A 273 -16.02 -20.22 -29.35
N GLN A 274 -15.52 -21.45 -29.55
CA GLN A 274 -15.84 -22.59 -28.69
C GLN A 274 -15.08 -22.54 -27.36
N MET A 275 -13.85 -22.02 -27.36
CA MET A 275 -12.95 -22.08 -26.21
C MET A 275 -12.91 -20.78 -25.37
N PHE A 276 -13.26 -19.64 -25.96
CA PHE A 276 -13.24 -18.34 -25.30
C PHE A 276 -14.64 -17.73 -25.22
N ASN A 277 -14.92 -17.01 -24.13
CA ASN A 277 -16.16 -16.26 -24.01
C ASN A 277 -16.15 -14.98 -24.87
N ARG A 278 -17.32 -14.36 -25.10
CA ARG A 278 -17.44 -13.17 -25.95
C ARG A 278 -16.53 -12.01 -25.55
N GLN A 279 -16.31 -11.80 -24.26
CA GLN A 279 -15.45 -10.72 -23.77
C GLN A 279 -13.97 -11.00 -24.10
N GLN A 280 -13.51 -12.23 -23.89
CA GLN A 280 -12.16 -12.67 -24.25
C GLN A 280 -11.92 -12.60 -25.75
N VAL A 281 -12.89 -13.02 -26.57
CA VAL A 281 -12.80 -12.92 -28.04
C VAL A 281 -12.73 -11.46 -28.48
N SER A 282 -13.55 -10.58 -27.91
CA SER A 282 -13.50 -9.14 -28.20
C SER A 282 -12.13 -8.53 -27.86
N GLN A 283 -11.56 -8.92 -26.71
CA GLN A 283 -10.24 -8.46 -26.28
C GLN A 283 -9.13 -8.97 -27.20
N LEU A 284 -9.21 -10.23 -27.65
CA LEU A 284 -8.29 -10.82 -28.62
C LEU A 284 -8.32 -10.07 -29.96
N VAL A 285 -9.53 -9.79 -30.49
CA VAL A 285 -9.71 -9.02 -31.73
C VAL A 285 -9.13 -7.61 -31.58
N GLN A 286 -9.31 -6.97 -30.43
CA GLN A 286 -8.75 -5.64 -30.18
C GLN A 286 -7.22 -5.66 -30.12
N LEU A 287 -6.61 -6.66 -29.47
CA LEU A 287 -5.15 -6.84 -29.41
C LEU A 287 -4.53 -7.13 -30.78
N LEU A 288 -5.21 -7.92 -31.62
CA LEU A 288 -4.78 -8.20 -32.99
C LEU A 288 -4.84 -6.95 -33.90
N LYS A 289 -5.74 -6.01 -33.60
CA LYS A 289 -5.86 -4.74 -34.33
C LYS A 289 -4.82 -3.69 -33.92
N THR A 290 -4.38 -3.69 -32.66
CA THR A 290 -3.42 -2.70 -32.14
C THR A 290 -1.95 -3.11 -32.28
N ARG A 291 -1.65 -4.38 -32.54
CA ARG A 291 -0.26 -4.88 -32.75
C ARG A 291 0.16 -5.00 -34.22
N ARG A 292 -0.47 -4.23 -35.11
CA ARG A 292 -0.09 -4.10 -36.52
C ARG A 292 0.53 -2.75 -36.79
#